data_AF-A0AAU5KQW4-F1
#
_entry.id   AF-A0AAU5KQW4-F1
#
_cell.length_a   1.000
_cell.length_b   1.000
_cell.length_c   1.000
_cell.angle_alpha   90.00
_cell.angle_beta   90.00
_cell.angle_gamma   90.00
#
_symmetry.space_group_name_H-M   'P 1'
#
loop_
_entity.id
_entity.type
_entity.pdbx_description
1 polymer ?
#
loop_
_entity_poly.entity_id
_entity_poly.type
_entity_poly.pdbx_seq_one_letter_code
_entity_poly.pdbx_strand_id
1 'polypeptide(L)'
;MPLRPGATLPDWLPPASRDGWTLLFGARWTPLLPVLEDHPIRYVSSANRTGHPPAASAADATAMFPDTVPVLGATSLTGAGRDPAGPPRWATTTLRLHAGGRIYLRRHGAEDHPHGSADRYLERVRAGYGGTAAPNGRP
;
A
#
# COMPACT_ATOMS: atom_id res chain seq x y z
N MET A 1 5.83 -3.42 -9.06
CA MET A 1 6.83 -4.48 -9.30
C MET A 1 6.78 -4.88 -10.76
N PRO A 2 7.92 -5.22 -11.40
CA PRO A 2 7.94 -5.62 -12.79
C PRO A 2 7.49 -7.08 -12.92
N LEU A 3 6.68 -7.37 -13.92
CA LEU A 3 6.32 -8.73 -14.31
C LEU A 3 7.38 -9.27 -15.27
N ARG A 4 7.69 -10.56 -15.16
CA ARG A 4 8.60 -11.22 -16.11
C ARG A 4 7.84 -11.47 -17.43
N PRO A 5 8.38 -11.05 -18.59
CA PRO A 5 7.78 -11.38 -19.88
C PRO A 5 7.60 -12.90 -20.05
N GLY A 6 6.44 -13.33 -20.57
CA GLY A 6 6.13 -14.74 -20.80
C GLY A 6 5.87 -15.57 -19.53
N ALA A 7 5.86 -14.97 -18.34
CA ALA A 7 5.51 -15.68 -17.12
C ALA A 7 4.00 -15.95 -17.05
N THR A 8 3.63 -17.17 -16.69
CA THR A 8 2.26 -17.49 -16.27
C THR A 8 1.96 -16.73 -14.99
N LEU A 9 0.96 -15.86 -15.03
CA LEU A 9 0.49 -15.12 -13.86
C LEU A 9 -0.59 -15.93 -13.15
N PRO A 10 -0.65 -15.91 -11.81
CA PRO A 10 -1.78 -16.49 -11.11
C PRO A 10 -3.04 -15.66 -11.40
N ASP A 11 -4.21 -16.31 -11.45
CA ASP A 11 -5.48 -15.72 -11.93
C ASP A 11 -5.93 -14.46 -11.18
N TRP A 12 -5.41 -14.23 -9.97
CA TRP A 12 -5.70 -13.06 -9.17
C TRP A 12 -4.83 -11.83 -9.48
N LEU A 13 -3.72 -11.99 -10.19
CA LEU A 13 -2.79 -10.90 -10.45
C LEU A 13 -3.19 -9.98 -11.63
N PRO A 14 -3.88 -10.44 -12.70
CA PRO A 14 -4.24 -9.62 -13.84
C PRO A 14 -4.95 -8.30 -13.50
N PRO A 15 -5.93 -8.23 -12.58
CA PRO A 15 -6.58 -6.96 -12.25
C PRO A 15 -5.66 -5.94 -11.57
N ALA A 16 -4.56 -6.40 -10.95
CA ALA A 16 -3.53 -5.54 -10.37
C ALA A 16 -2.37 -5.23 -11.33
N SER A 17 -2.46 -5.70 -12.58
CA SER A 17 -1.39 -5.66 -13.57
C SER A 17 -1.71 -4.71 -14.74
N ARG A 18 -0.71 -3.96 -15.18
CA ARG A 18 -0.78 -3.07 -16.34
C ARG A 18 0.61 -2.84 -16.95
N ASP A 19 0.72 -2.94 -18.27
CA ASP A 19 1.93 -2.61 -19.04
C ASP A 19 3.21 -3.34 -18.57
N GLY A 20 3.08 -4.59 -18.13
CA GLY A 20 4.20 -5.38 -17.59
C GLY A 20 4.58 -5.04 -16.14
N TRP A 21 3.71 -4.34 -15.42
CA TRP A 21 3.87 -3.98 -14.02
C TRP A 21 2.69 -4.46 -13.20
N THR A 22 2.92 -4.80 -11.94
CA THR A 22 1.86 -5.01 -10.94
C THR A 22 2.03 -4.05 -9.77
N LEU A 23 0.91 -3.59 -9.22
CA LEU A 23 0.87 -2.88 -7.95
C LEU A 23 0.56 -3.88 -6.84
N LEU A 24 1.36 -3.86 -5.77
CA LEU A 24 1.16 -4.72 -4.60
C LEU A 24 1.15 -3.84 -3.36
N PHE A 25 0.18 -4.07 -2.50
CA PHE A 25 0.10 -3.47 -1.17
C PHE A 25 0.27 -4.57 -0.14
N GLY A 26 1.13 -4.33 0.86
CA GLY A 26 1.22 -5.19 2.04
C GLY A 26 0.56 -4.47 3.20
N ALA A 27 -0.47 -5.08 3.80
CA ALA A 27 -0.97 -4.66 5.10
C ALA A 27 -0.52 -5.71 6.13
N ARG A 28 0.16 -5.27 7.19
CA ARG A 28 0.37 -6.06 8.42
C ARG A 28 -0.20 -5.27 9.59
N TRP A 29 -1.51 -5.11 9.60
CA TRP A 29 -2.22 -4.54 10.74
C TRP A 29 -3.05 -5.65 11.40
N THR A 30 -2.57 -6.14 12.54
CA THR A 30 -3.12 -7.31 13.25
C THR A 30 -4.63 -7.23 13.49
N PRO A 31 -5.22 -6.07 13.87
CA PRO A 31 -6.67 -5.95 14.03
C PRO A 31 -7.50 -6.20 12.76
N LEU A 32 -6.89 -6.10 11.58
CA LEU A 32 -7.57 -6.37 10.31
C LEU A 32 -7.50 -7.84 9.89
N LEU A 33 -6.68 -8.67 10.55
CA LEU A 33 -6.49 -10.08 10.18
C LEU A 33 -7.81 -10.86 10.05
N PRO A 34 -8.79 -10.75 10.99
CA PRO A 34 -10.05 -11.48 10.84
C PRO A 34 -10.84 -11.12 9.57
N VAL A 35 -10.67 -9.91 9.03
CA VAL A 35 -11.31 -9.46 7.78
C VAL A 35 -10.55 -9.96 6.54
N LEU A 36 -9.26 -10.23 6.69
CA LEU A 36 -8.37 -10.65 5.60
C LEU A 36 -8.23 -12.17 5.49
N GLU A 37 -8.44 -12.93 6.57
CA GLU A 37 -8.27 -14.39 6.62
C GLU A 37 -9.20 -15.13 5.66
N ASP A 38 -10.49 -14.76 5.64
CA ASP A 38 -11.48 -15.38 4.74
C ASP A 38 -11.25 -15.02 3.26
N HIS A 39 -10.42 -14.01 3.00
CA HIS A 39 -10.21 -13.47 1.67
C HIS A 39 -8.76 -12.98 1.50
N PRO A 40 -7.82 -13.90 1.27
CA PRO A 40 -6.39 -13.61 1.28
C PRO A 40 -5.95 -12.67 0.16
N ILE A 41 -6.83 -12.39 -0.81
CA ILE A 41 -6.58 -11.54 -1.96
C ILE A 41 -7.63 -10.43 -1.98
N ARG A 42 -7.16 -9.19 -1.83
CA ARG A 42 -7.99 -7.99 -1.89
C ARG A 42 -7.39 -6.98 -2.85
N TYR A 43 -8.22 -6.45 -3.73
CA TYR A 43 -7.90 -5.24 -4.48
C TYR A 43 -8.29 -4.05 -3.61
N VAL A 44 -7.31 -3.21 -3.32
CA VAL A 44 -7.49 -2.06 -2.43
C VAL A 44 -7.09 -0.79 -3.14
N SER A 45 -7.77 0.29 -2.76
CA SER A 45 -7.40 1.66 -3.07
C SER A 45 -7.43 2.48 -1.78
N SER A 46 -6.94 3.71 -1.84
CA SER A 46 -7.27 4.68 -0.80
C SER A 46 -8.79 4.85 -0.68
N ALA A 47 -9.29 5.03 0.53
CA ALA A 47 -10.72 5.19 0.83
C ALA A 47 -11.18 6.62 0.47
N ASN A 48 -11.29 6.90 -0.83
CA ASN A 48 -11.85 8.14 -1.34
C ASN A 48 -12.59 7.96 -2.67
N ARG A 49 -13.45 8.92 -2.98
CA ARG A 49 -13.94 9.13 -4.35
C ARG A 49 -12.84 9.73 -5.22
N THR A 50 -12.89 9.45 -6.52
CA THR A 50 -11.96 10.04 -7.50
C THR A 50 -11.99 11.56 -7.39
N GLY A 51 -10.81 12.18 -7.29
CA GLY A 51 -10.65 13.63 -7.12
C GLY A 51 -10.69 14.14 -5.68
N HIS A 52 -11.05 13.31 -4.70
CA HIS A 52 -11.08 13.68 -3.29
C HIS A 52 -9.88 13.15 -2.50
N PRO A 53 -9.46 13.81 -1.41
CA PRO A 53 -8.49 13.23 -0.49
C PRO A 53 -9.04 11.97 0.19
N PRO A 54 -8.18 11.04 0.63
CA PRO A 54 -8.57 9.91 1.51
C PRO A 54 -9.37 10.39 2.71
N ALA A 55 -10.46 9.67 3.04
CA ALA A 55 -11.19 9.89 4.27
C ALA A 55 -10.25 9.78 5.49
N ALA A 56 -10.33 10.74 6.41
CA ALA A 56 -9.47 10.75 7.60
C ALA A 56 -10.02 9.85 8.71
N SER A 57 -11.35 9.71 8.78
CA SER A 57 -12.08 8.89 9.74
C SER A 57 -13.17 8.04 9.09
N ALA A 58 -13.72 7.08 9.83
CA ALA A 58 -14.90 6.33 9.40
C ALA A 58 -16.12 7.25 9.14
N ALA A 59 -16.31 8.30 9.94
CA ALA A 59 -17.39 9.26 9.74
C ALA A 59 -17.23 10.02 8.41
N ASP A 60 -16.01 10.44 8.05
CA ASP A 60 -15.74 11.08 6.76
C ASP A 60 -15.99 10.12 5.60
N ALA A 61 -15.61 8.84 5.76
CA ALA A 61 -15.86 7.82 4.75
C ALA A 61 -17.36 7.59 4.55
N THR A 62 -18.13 7.45 5.63
CA THR A 62 -19.59 7.30 5.57
C THR A 62 -20.26 8.51 4.91
N ALA A 63 -19.78 9.72 5.18
CA ALA A 63 -20.30 10.92 4.51
C ALA A 63 -19.90 11.01 3.02
N MET A 64 -18.78 10.42 2.64
CA MET A 64 -18.23 10.49 1.28
C MET A 64 -18.83 9.45 0.32
N PHE A 65 -19.09 8.24 0.82
CA PHE A 65 -19.56 7.10 0.03
C PHE A 65 -21.08 6.93 0.15
N PRO A 66 -21.75 6.33 -0.86
CA PRO A 66 -23.17 6.02 -0.76
C PRO A 66 -23.41 4.93 0.30
N ASP A 67 -24.61 4.91 0.89
CA ASP A 67 -25.01 3.99 1.96
C ASP A 67 -24.85 2.49 1.61
N THR A 68 -24.77 2.16 0.32
CA THR A 68 -24.50 0.80 -0.17
C THR A 68 -23.05 0.35 0.07
N VAL A 69 -22.14 1.25 0.46
CA VAL A 69 -20.74 0.95 0.74
C VAL A 69 -20.56 0.76 2.25
N PRO A 70 -20.30 -0.46 2.74
CA PRO A 70 -20.07 -0.67 4.15
C PRO A 70 -18.76 0.00 4.59
N VAL A 71 -18.83 0.78 5.66
CA VAL A 71 -17.68 1.45 6.28
C VAL A 71 -17.38 0.82 7.63
N LEU A 72 -16.15 0.35 7.80
CA LEU A 72 -15.67 -0.26 9.03
C LEU A 72 -14.79 0.74 9.80
N GLY A 73 -15.26 1.19 10.96
CA GLY A 73 -14.48 2.06 11.84
C GLY A 73 -13.51 1.29 12.73
N ALA A 74 -12.39 1.89 13.12
CA ALA A 74 -11.38 1.21 13.93
C ALA A 74 -11.95 0.66 15.24
N THR A 75 -12.89 1.35 15.88
CA THR A 75 -13.54 0.89 17.12
C THR A 75 -14.38 -0.39 16.98
N SER A 76 -14.73 -0.78 15.75
CA SER A 76 -15.44 -2.02 15.47
C SER A 76 -14.50 -3.24 15.35
N LEU A 77 -13.18 -3.00 15.26
CA LEU A 77 -12.17 -4.05 15.18
C LEU A 77 -11.58 -4.33 16.57
N THR A 78 -11.65 -5.59 17.02
CA THR A 78 -11.04 -5.98 18.29
C THR A 78 -9.53 -5.73 18.28
N GLY A 79 -9.03 -5.04 19.29
CA GLY A 79 -7.61 -4.69 19.40
C GLY A 79 -7.17 -3.50 18.54
N ALA A 80 -8.06 -2.88 17.77
CA ALA A 80 -7.81 -1.58 17.19
C ALA A 80 -8.04 -0.47 18.23
N GLY A 81 -7.13 0.51 18.27
CA GLY A 81 -7.35 1.73 19.05
C GLY A 81 -8.49 2.58 18.48
N ARG A 82 -8.93 3.61 19.22
CA ARG A 82 -9.81 4.64 18.66
C ARG A 82 -9.20 5.21 17.38
N ASP A 83 -10.05 5.57 16.43
CA ASP A 83 -9.60 6.35 15.27
C ASP A 83 -8.87 7.59 15.81
N PRO A 84 -7.57 7.74 15.51
CA PRO A 84 -6.83 8.88 16.02
C PRO A 84 -7.43 10.14 15.41
N ALA A 85 -7.73 11.14 16.26
CA ALA A 85 -7.85 12.52 15.82
C ALA A 85 -6.45 12.98 15.39
N GLY A 86 -6.04 12.56 14.20
CA GLY A 86 -4.71 12.76 13.64
C GLY A 86 -4.71 13.81 12.53
N PRO A 87 -3.53 14.16 12.01
CA PRO A 87 -3.44 14.98 10.81
C PRO A 87 -4.19 14.33 9.64
N PRO A 88 -4.55 15.11 8.60
CA PRO A 88 -5.25 14.59 7.42
C PRO A 88 -4.58 13.34 6.88
N ARG A 89 -5.37 12.32 6.55
CA ARG A 89 -4.81 11.09 5.96
C ARG A 89 -4.39 11.35 4.53
N TRP A 90 -3.19 10.89 4.22
CA TRP A 90 -2.62 11.02 2.89
C TRP A 90 -2.63 9.66 2.21
N ALA A 91 -2.66 9.69 0.89
CA ALA A 91 -2.58 8.45 0.15
C ALA A 91 -1.18 7.84 0.29
N THR A 92 -1.08 6.53 0.13
CA THR A 92 0.18 5.78 0.23
C THR A 92 1.21 6.26 -0.80
N THR A 93 2.43 6.48 -0.33
CA THR A 93 3.62 6.67 -1.14
C THR A 93 3.86 5.44 -2.00
N THR A 94 3.89 5.61 -3.32
CA THR A 94 4.06 4.49 -4.24
C THR A 94 5.49 4.45 -4.75
N LEU A 95 6.16 3.32 -4.55
CA LEU A 95 7.50 3.06 -5.07
C LEU A 95 7.44 2.14 -6.30
N ARG A 96 8.29 2.44 -7.29
CA ARG A 96 8.54 1.58 -8.44
C ARG A 96 9.88 0.89 -8.26
N LEU A 97 9.84 -0.43 -8.07
CA LEU A 97 11.02 -1.29 -8.07
C LEU A 97 11.28 -1.84 -9.48
N HIS A 98 12.49 -1.72 -9.98
CA HIS A 98 12.93 -2.32 -11.24
C HIS A 98 13.64 -3.65 -11.00
N ALA A 99 13.73 -4.49 -12.03
CA ALA A 99 14.35 -5.82 -11.95
C ALA A 99 15.82 -5.77 -11.47
N GLY A 100 16.54 -4.70 -11.77
CA GLY A 100 17.92 -4.47 -11.29
C GLY A 100 18.01 -3.83 -9.90
N GLY A 101 16.98 -3.94 -9.06
CA GLY A 101 16.98 -3.39 -7.69
C GLY A 101 16.85 -1.87 -7.59
N ARG A 102 16.82 -1.14 -8.71
CA ARG A 102 16.60 0.32 -8.71
C ARG A 102 15.20 0.64 -8.21
N ILE A 103 15.10 1.59 -7.28
CA ILE A 103 13.84 2.07 -6.70
C ILE A 103 13.64 3.54 -7.05
N TYR A 104 12.45 3.88 -7.53
CA TYR A 104 12.01 5.25 -7.80
C TYR A 104 10.73 5.57 -7.04
N LEU A 105 10.60 6.82 -6.64
CA LEU A 105 9.33 7.35 -6.18
C LEU A 105 8.39 7.52 -7.39
N ARG A 106 7.28 6.78 -7.42
CA ARG A 106 6.25 6.90 -8.46
C ARG A 106 5.19 7.93 -8.08
N ARG A 107 4.89 8.05 -6.79
CA ARG A 107 3.88 8.97 -6.27
C ARG A 107 4.22 9.35 -4.82
N HIS A 108 4.17 10.64 -4.53
CA HIS A 108 4.27 11.20 -3.18
C HIS A 108 3.05 10.79 -2.34
N GLY A 109 3.26 10.63 -1.04
CA GLY A 109 2.25 10.15 -0.11
C GLY A 109 2.65 10.29 1.36
N ALA A 110 1.96 9.54 2.22
CA ALA A 110 2.10 9.61 3.66
C ALA A 110 3.52 9.30 4.17
N GLU A 111 4.21 8.36 3.52
CA GLU A 111 5.48 7.83 4.00
C GLU A 111 6.69 8.68 3.62
N ASP A 112 6.70 9.34 2.45
CA ASP A 112 7.83 10.20 2.05
C ASP A 112 7.71 11.65 2.55
N HIS A 113 6.50 12.11 2.85
CA HIS A 113 6.28 13.49 3.27
C HIS A 113 7.15 13.95 4.45
N PRO A 114 7.34 13.17 5.54
CA PRO A 114 8.14 13.60 6.67
C PRO A 114 9.64 13.75 6.37
N HIS A 115 10.12 13.31 5.20
CA HIS A 115 11.55 13.24 4.88
C HIS A 115 12.09 14.48 4.15
N GLY A 116 11.24 15.44 3.82
CA GLY A 116 11.62 16.72 3.18
C GLY A 116 12.03 16.61 1.71
N SER A 117 12.43 15.43 1.22
CA SER A 117 12.59 15.15 -0.20
C SER A 117 12.42 13.66 -0.53
N ALA A 118 12.09 13.38 -1.79
CA ALA A 118 12.02 12.02 -2.33
C ALA A 118 13.35 11.27 -2.16
N ASP A 119 14.48 11.95 -2.39
CA ASP A 119 15.81 11.34 -2.30
C ASP A 119 16.13 10.88 -0.89
N ARG A 120 15.87 11.72 0.12
CA ARG A 120 16.06 11.35 1.54
C ARG A 120 15.18 10.18 1.95
N TYR A 121 13.93 10.13 1.47
CA TYR A 121 13.06 8.99 1.71
C TYR A 121 13.62 7.71 1.06
N LEU A 122 14.06 7.78 -0.20
CA LEU A 122 14.63 6.64 -0.92
C LEU A 122 15.94 6.16 -0.28
N GLU A 123 16.79 7.05 0.21
CA GLU A 123 17.98 6.71 1.00
C GLU A 123 17.61 5.92 2.25
N ARG A 124 16.59 6.36 3.00
CA ARG A 124 16.09 5.62 4.17
C ARG A 124 15.57 4.24 3.81
N VAL A 125 14.80 4.13 2.73
CA VAL A 125 14.30 2.82 2.25
C VAL A 125 15.47 1.91 1.90
N ARG A 126 16.48 2.41 1.18
CA ARG A 126 17.69 1.63 0.85
C ARG A 126 18.47 1.21 2.10
N ALA A 127 18.63 2.10 3.08
CA ALA A 127 19.32 1.76 4.34
C ALA A 127 18.57 0.67 5.13
N GLY A 128 17.23 0.75 5.18
CA GLY A 128 16.40 -0.20 5.94
C GLY A 128 16.28 -1.59 5.31
N TYR A 129 16.41 -1.70 3.98
CA TYR A 129 16.26 -2.95 3.23
C TYR A 129 17.53 -3.41 2.50
N GLY A 130 18.63 -2.65 2.62
CA GLY A 130 19.93 -2.90 1.96
C GLY A 130 20.86 -3.88 2.68
N GLY A 131 20.36 -4.60 3.69
CA GLY A 131 21.12 -5.62 4.42
C GLY A 131 21.06 -6.98 3.72
N THR A 132 22.22 -7.46 3.27
CA THR A 132 22.52 -8.82 2.74
C THR A 132 21.95 -9.19 1.36
N ALA A 133 22.53 -8.63 0.30
CA ALA A 133 22.77 -9.46 -0.88
C ALA A 133 23.81 -10.52 -0.48
N ALA A 134 23.36 -11.77 -0.27
CA ALA A 134 24.27 -12.90 -0.19
C ALA A 134 25.14 -12.92 -1.47
N PRO A 135 26.45 -13.17 -1.38
CA PRO A 135 27.24 -13.37 -2.59
C PRO A 135 26.61 -14.51 -3.37
N ASN A 136 26.33 -14.28 -4.65
CA ASN A 136 25.94 -15.31 -5.61
C ASN A 136 27.10 -16.31 -5.74
N GLY A 137 27.23 -17.18 -4.76
CA GLY A 137 27.94 -18.43 -4.91
C GLY A 137 26.94 -19.42 -5.46
N ARG A 138 27.20 -19.92 -6.67
CA ARG A 138 27.24 -21.36 -6.92
C ARG A 138 27.84 -21.66 -8.32
N PRO A 139 28.37 -22.90 -8.46
CA PRO A 139 29.62 -23.22 -9.14
C PRO A 139 29.55 -23.22 -10.67
#